data_AF-A0A950FJC7-F1
#
_entry.id   AF-A0A950FJC7-F1
#
_cell.length_a   1.000
_cell.length_b   1.000
_cell.length_c   1.000
_cell.angle_alpha   90.00
_cell.angle_beta   90.00
_cell.angle_gamma   90.00
#
_symmetry.space_group_name_H-M   'P 1'
#
loop_
_entity.id
_entity.type
_entity.pdbx_description
1 polymer ?
#
loop_
_entity_poly.entity_id
_entity_poly.type
_entity_poly.pdbx_seq_one_letter_code
_entity_poly.pdbx_strand_id
1 'polypeptide(L)'
;KSIPCHAGPYRGYLRYHLALKVPRKNPPSLRIKDQWYVWQEGKAILFDDTHYHEVVNRADDDRVVLVVDVLRPLPPVAYFVNRLIARGPARYVYAKGIMRMSRLVSRLHKQFPSST
;
A
#
# COMPACT_ATOMS: atom_id res chain seq x y z
N LYS A 1 -0.19 -12.49 5.71
CA LYS A 1 0.38 -12.50 4.32
C LYS A 1 1.71 -11.75 4.28
N SER A 2 2.77 -12.39 3.79
CA SER A 2 4.07 -11.76 3.46
C SER A 2 4.12 -11.33 1.98
N ILE A 3 4.97 -10.35 1.67
CA ILE A 3 5.22 -9.87 0.31
C ILE A 3 6.74 -9.89 0.10
N PRO A 4 7.25 -10.61 -0.92
CA PRO A 4 8.70 -10.72 -1.16
C PRO A 4 9.31 -9.37 -1.51
N CYS A 5 10.63 -9.28 -1.43
CA CYS A 5 11.38 -8.09 -1.80
C CYS A 5 11.13 -7.67 -3.25
N HIS A 6 10.67 -6.43 -3.44
CA HIS A 6 10.36 -5.84 -4.74
C HIS A 6 10.54 -4.32 -4.69
N ALA A 7 10.45 -3.67 -5.86
CA ALA A 7 10.45 -2.23 -5.99
C ALA A 7 9.25 -1.79 -6.85
N GLY A 8 8.66 -0.67 -6.48
CA GLY A 8 7.59 -0.02 -7.21
C GLY A 8 8.08 0.46 -8.59
N PRO A 9 7.24 0.34 -9.63
CA PRO A 9 7.64 0.67 -11.00
C PRO A 9 7.61 2.17 -11.30
N TYR A 10 7.04 2.99 -10.42
CA TYR A 10 6.72 4.39 -10.73
C TYR A 10 7.14 5.36 -9.62
N ARG A 11 8.12 6.21 -9.93
CA ARG A 11 8.67 7.21 -9.00
C ARG A 11 7.83 8.49 -8.88
N GLY A 12 6.66 8.55 -9.52
CA GLY A 12 5.78 9.73 -9.45
C GLY A 12 4.90 9.79 -8.19
N TYR A 13 4.87 8.72 -7.39
CA TYR A 13 4.19 8.68 -6.09
C TYR A 13 5.16 8.44 -4.93
N LEU A 14 4.67 8.75 -3.74
CA LEU A 14 5.12 8.21 -2.45
C LEU A 14 3.97 7.36 -1.89
N ARG A 15 4.29 6.26 -1.24
CA ARG A 15 3.29 5.35 -0.66
C ARG A 15 3.08 5.67 0.82
N TYR A 16 1.83 5.95 1.16
CA TYR A 16 1.38 6.23 2.52
C TYR A 16 0.61 5.03 3.07
N HIS A 17 1.09 4.49 4.18
CA HIS A 17 0.47 3.40 4.91
C HIS A 17 -0.04 3.89 6.26
N LEU A 18 -1.36 3.98 6.45
CA LEU A 18 -1.97 4.21 7.76
C LEU A 18 -2.44 2.88 8.35
N ALA A 19 -1.91 2.52 9.52
CA ALA A 19 -2.30 1.29 10.18
C ALA A 19 -3.65 1.45 10.89
N LEU A 20 -4.62 0.62 10.51
CA LEU A 20 -5.95 0.61 11.11
C LEU A 20 -6.10 -0.50 12.16
N LYS A 21 -5.46 -1.65 11.92
CA LYS A 21 -5.39 -2.79 12.85
C LYS A 21 -4.04 -3.48 12.73
N VAL A 22 -3.37 -3.71 13.85
CA VAL A 22 -2.06 -4.39 13.89
C VAL A 22 -2.09 -5.51 14.94
N PRO A 23 -1.70 -6.74 14.58
CA PRO A 23 -1.56 -7.84 15.53
C PRO A 23 -0.64 -7.47 16.70
N ARG A 24 -1.06 -7.78 17.94
CA ARG A 24 -0.25 -7.50 19.14
C ARG A 24 0.91 -8.48 19.30
N LYS A 25 0.69 -9.75 18.94
CA LYS A 25 1.71 -10.81 18.97
C LYS A 25 2.36 -10.94 17.59
N ASN A 26 3.69 -10.97 17.55
CA ASN A 26 4.47 -11.08 16.31
C ASN A 26 4.07 -10.07 15.23
N PRO A 27 4.01 -8.75 15.54
CA PRO A 27 3.50 -7.75 14.62
C PRO A 27 4.25 -7.80 13.28
N PRO A 28 3.56 -7.65 12.14
CA PRO A 28 4.22 -7.66 10.84
C PRO A 28 5.23 -6.52 10.69
N SER A 29 6.30 -6.77 9.95
CA SER A 29 7.35 -5.79 9.68
C SER A 29 7.44 -5.45 8.19
N LEU A 30 7.87 -4.21 7.92
CA LEU A 30 8.14 -3.65 6.61
C LEU A 30 9.62 -3.31 6.55
N ARG A 31 10.37 -3.88 5.61
CA ARG A 31 11.71 -3.39 5.29
C ARG A 31 11.62 -2.38 4.15
N ILE A 32 12.32 -1.26 4.28
CA ILE A 32 12.54 -0.29 3.20
C ILE A 32 14.05 -0.03 3.15
N LYS A 33 14.70 -0.37 2.02
CA LYS A 33 16.16 -0.47 1.94
C LYS A 33 16.71 -1.38 3.04
N ASP A 34 17.47 -0.80 3.98
CA ASP A 34 18.15 -1.49 5.07
C ASP A 34 17.48 -1.24 6.43
N GLN A 35 16.33 -0.55 6.44
CA GLN A 35 15.63 -0.17 7.65
C GLN A 35 14.33 -0.95 7.82
N TRP A 36 14.10 -1.44 9.02
CA TRP A 36 12.89 -2.16 9.40
C TRP A 36 11.93 -1.27 10.19
N TYR A 37 10.66 -1.37 9.84
CA TYR A 37 9.56 -0.64 10.46
C TYR A 37 8.48 -1.62 10.89
N VAL A 38 7.84 -1.33 12.02
CA VAL A 38 6.65 -2.06 12.48
C VAL A 38 5.50 -1.06 12.51
N TRP A 39 4.37 -1.45 11.94
CA TRP A 39 3.16 -0.63 11.97
C TRP A 39 2.67 -0.43 13.40
N GLN A 40 2.13 0.74 13.69
CA GLN A 40 1.48 1.05 14.97
C GLN A 40 0.10 1.61 14.66
N GLU A 41 -0.95 1.08 15.29
CA GLU A 41 -2.33 1.51 15.06
C GLU A 41 -2.47 3.04 15.20
N GLY A 42 -3.17 3.67 14.26
CA GLY A 42 -3.35 5.12 14.20
C GLY A 42 -2.13 5.90 13.69
N LYS A 43 -0.97 5.25 13.49
CA LYS A 43 0.22 5.89 12.93
C LYS A 43 0.43 5.53 11.46
N ALA A 44 1.13 6.43 10.78
CA ALA A 44 1.43 6.27 9.37
C ALA A 44 2.92 6.17 9.07
N ILE A 45 3.21 5.47 7.96
CA ILE A 45 4.53 5.39 7.34
C ILE A 45 4.37 5.93 5.92
N LEU A 46 5.11 6.99 5.60
CA LEU A 46 5.23 7.53 4.24
C LEU A 46 6.61 7.17 3.69
N PHE A 47 6.67 6.49 2.55
CA PHE A 47 7.94 6.06 1.97
C PHE A 47 7.93 6.05 0.45
N ASP A 48 9.13 6.01 -0.13
CA ASP A 48 9.36 5.82 -1.55
C ASP A 48 9.37 4.32 -1.87
N ASP A 49 8.30 3.81 -2.49
CA ASP A 49 8.17 2.39 -2.82
C ASP A 49 9.08 1.96 -3.98
N THR A 50 9.75 2.88 -4.68
CA THR A 50 10.77 2.54 -5.69
C THR A 50 12.06 2.01 -5.07
N HIS A 51 12.23 2.16 -3.75
CA HIS A 51 13.27 1.44 -3.03
C HIS A 51 12.84 0.00 -2.78
N TYR A 52 13.81 -0.91 -2.77
CA TYR A 52 13.56 -2.30 -2.42
C TYR A 52 12.89 -2.38 -1.05
N HIS A 53 11.73 -3.01 -1.02
CA HIS A 53 10.94 -3.18 0.17
C HIS A 53 10.28 -4.55 0.20
N GLU A 54 10.07 -5.05 1.41
CA GLU A 54 9.42 -6.34 1.63
C GLU A 54 8.57 -6.31 2.89
N VAL A 55 7.59 -7.22 2.95
CA VAL A 55 6.71 -7.36 4.10
C VAL A 55 6.85 -8.77 4.65
N VAL A 56 7.24 -8.88 5.92
CA VAL A 56 7.26 -10.15 6.64
C VAL A 56 6.11 -10.17 7.63
N ASN A 57 5.24 -11.16 7.52
CA ASN A 57 4.11 -11.33 8.43
C ASN A 57 4.06 -12.80 8.90
N ARG A 58 4.24 -12.99 10.21
CA ARG A 58 4.13 -14.28 10.91
C ARG A 58 3.05 -14.23 12.02
N ALA A 59 2.22 -13.20 12.03
CA ALA A 59 1.11 -13.08 12.97
C ALA A 59 -0.05 -13.96 12.54
N ASP A 60 -0.78 -14.47 13.53
CA ASP A 60 -2.01 -15.25 13.33
C ASP A 60 -3.23 -14.33 13.10
N ASP A 61 -3.17 -13.09 13.62
CA ASP A 61 -4.23 -12.10 13.46
C ASP A 61 -4.07 -11.24 12.19
N ASP A 62 -5.19 -10.66 11.75
CA ASP A 62 -5.21 -9.74 10.62
C ASP A 62 -4.49 -8.42 10.88
N ARG A 63 -3.75 -7.98 9.86
CA ARG A 63 -3.22 -6.61 9.74
C ARG A 63 -3.99 -5.85 8.67
N VAL A 64 -4.63 -4.76 9.06
CA VAL A 64 -5.38 -3.87 8.17
C VAL A 64 -4.64 -2.54 8.04
N VAL A 65 -4.27 -2.18 6.80
CA VAL A 65 -3.56 -0.94 6.47
C VAL A 65 -4.28 -0.24 5.34
N LEU A 66 -4.58 1.04 5.51
CA LEU A 66 -5.01 1.91 4.43
C LEU A 66 -3.79 2.34 3.64
N VAL A 67 -3.78 1.99 2.34
CA VAL A 67 -2.73 2.37 1.41
C VAL A 67 -3.21 3.50 0.53
N VAL A 68 -2.47 4.61 0.52
CA VAL A 68 -2.75 5.79 -0.31
C VAL A 68 -1.48 6.14 -1.07
N ASP A 69 -1.57 6.28 -2.39
CA ASP A 69 -0.47 6.82 -3.18
C ASP A 69 -0.59 8.36 -3.25
N VAL A 70 0.43 9.05 -2.74
CA VAL A 70 0.51 10.52 -2.68
C VAL A 70 1.40 11.01 -3.82
N LEU A 71 0.98 12.03 -4.58
CA LEU A 71 1.82 12.60 -5.63
C LEU A 71 3.16 13.09 -5.05
N ARG A 72 4.26 12.65 -5.64
CA ARG A 72 5.59 13.05 -5.20
C ARG A 72 5.78 14.56 -5.38
N PRO A 73 6.27 15.28 -4.35
CA PRO A 73 6.75 16.64 -4.51
C PRO A 73 7.94 16.66 -5.48
N LEU A 74 7.79 17.37 -6.59
CA LEU A 74 8.78 17.44 -7.66
C LEU A 74 8.98 18.90 -8.08
N PRO A 75 10.11 19.24 -8.74
CA PRO A 75 10.28 20.55 -9.38
C PRO A 75 9.12 20.85 -10.36
N PRO A 76 8.76 22.13 -10.61
CA PRO A 76 7.52 22.49 -11.29
C PRO A 76 7.27 21.79 -12.63
N VAL A 77 8.28 21.70 -13.49
CA VAL A 77 8.18 21.04 -14.80
C VAL A 77 7.93 19.54 -14.64
N ALA A 78 8.72 18.86 -13.80
CA ALA A 78 8.56 17.44 -13.54
C ALA A 78 7.24 17.12 -12.84
N TYR A 79 6.79 17.98 -11.92
CA TYR A 79 5.50 17.86 -11.26
C TYR A 79 4.35 17.96 -12.27
N PHE A 80 4.42 18.91 -13.21
CA PHE A 80 3.40 19.07 -14.24
C PHE A 80 3.29 17.82 -15.11
N VAL A 81 4.43 17.31 -15.61
CA VAL A 81 4.47 16.07 -16.40
C VAL A 81 3.97 14.88 -15.60
N ASN A 82 4.43 14.70 -14.35
CA ASN A 82 3.97 13.65 -13.45
C ASN A 82 2.45 13.71 -13.26
N ARG A 83 1.90 14.91 -13.05
CA ARG A 83 0.46 15.13 -12.85
C ARG A 83 -0.34 14.77 -14.12
N LEU A 84 0.18 15.03 -15.31
CA LEU A 84 -0.48 14.61 -16.56
C LEU A 84 -0.48 13.09 -16.71
N ILE A 85 0.65 12.42 -16.48
CA ILE A 85 0.77 10.96 -16.52
C ILE A 85 -0.19 10.32 -15.49
N ALA A 86 -0.16 10.83 -14.25
CA ALA A 86 -1.01 10.39 -13.15
C ALA A 86 -2.50 10.60 -13.41
N ARG A 87 -2.90 11.63 -14.17
CA ARG A 87 -4.30 11.91 -14.51
C ARG A 87 -4.78 11.21 -15.78
N GLY A 88 -3.86 10.76 -16.63
CA GLY A 88 -4.16 10.08 -17.89
C GLY A 88 -4.22 8.55 -17.77
N PRO A 89 -3.57 7.78 -18.67
CA PRO A 89 -3.75 6.32 -18.79
C PRO A 89 -3.40 5.54 -17.52
N ALA A 90 -2.54 6.07 -16.64
CA ALA A 90 -2.24 5.45 -15.35
C ALA A 90 -3.51 5.25 -14.50
N ARG A 91 -4.45 6.22 -14.48
CA ARG A 91 -5.75 6.05 -13.81
C ARG A 91 -6.59 4.94 -14.42
N TYR A 92 -6.62 4.83 -15.74
CA TYR A 92 -7.42 3.81 -16.42
C TYR A 92 -6.91 2.39 -16.11
N VAL A 93 -5.58 2.20 -16.16
CA VAL A 93 -4.94 0.91 -15.86
C VAL A 93 -5.09 0.56 -14.37
N TYR A 94 -4.81 1.51 -13.46
CA TYR A 94 -4.95 1.28 -12.02
C TYR A 94 -6.41 1.05 -11.60
N ALA A 95 -7.36 1.85 -12.08
CA ALA A 95 -8.78 1.71 -11.74
C ALA A 95 -9.33 0.35 -12.18
N LYS A 96 -8.90 -0.17 -13.35
CA LYS A 96 -9.32 -1.50 -13.83
C LYS A 96 -8.83 -2.62 -12.90
N GLY A 97 -7.62 -2.50 -12.35
CA GLY A 97 -7.07 -3.43 -11.36
C GLY A 97 -7.82 -3.39 -10.03
N ILE A 98 -8.08 -2.18 -9.49
CA ILE A 98 -8.82 -1.99 -8.24
C ILE A 98 -10.27 -2.50 -8.36
N MET A 99 -10.96 -2.22 -9.48
CA MET A 99 -12.31 -2.74 -9.72
C MET A 99 -12.37 -4.27 -9.82
N ARG A 100 -11.31 -4.95 -10.27
CA ARG A 100 -11.23 -6.41 -10.21
C ARG A 100 -11.12 -6.90 -8.76
N MET A 101 -10.33 -6.20 -7.94
CA MET A 101 -10.15 -6.53 -6.52
C MET A 101 -11.43 -6.27 -5.70
N SER A 102 -12.16 -5.19 -5.97
CA SER A 102 -13.41 -4.89 -5.25
C SER A 102 -14.49 -5.95 -5.48
N ARG A 103 -14.55 -6.54 -6.69
CA ARG A 103 -15.43 -7.69 -6.99
C ARG A 103 -15.03 -8.96 -6.22
N LEU A 104 -13.74 -9.14 -5.93
CA LEU A 104 -13.25 -10.24 -5.09
C LEU A 104 -13.61 -10.02 -3.62
N VAL A 105 -13.39 -8.81 -3.12
CA VAL A 105 -13.75 -8.42 -1.74
C VAL A 105 -15.25 -8.52 -1.50
N SER A 106 -16.09 -8.09 -2.45
CA SER A 106 -17.55 -8.20 -2.32
C SER A 106 -18.05 -9.65 -2.38
N ARG A 107 -17.36 -10.54 -3.09
CA ARG A 107 -17.63 -11.99 -3.06
C ARG A 107 -17.23 -12.62 -1.73
N LEU A 108 -16.09 -12.23 -1.16
CA LEU A 108 -15.63 -12.70 0.14
C LEU A 108 -16.57 -12.26 1.27
N HIS A 109 -17.07 -11.01 1.23
CA HIS A 109 -18.05 -10.51 2.20
C HIS A 109 -19.40 -11.25 2.14
N LYS A 110 -19.80 -11.74 0.96
CA LYS A 110 -20.99 -12.59 0.83
C LYS A 110 -20.78 -14.02 1.36
N GLN A 111 -19.53 -14.49 1.44
CA GLN A 111 -19.20 -15.85 1.81
C GLN A 111 -18.97 -16.00 3.33
N PHE A 112 -18.68 -14.91 4.03
CA PHE A 112 -18.57 -14.84 5.49
C PHE A 112 -19.25 -13.55 6.00
N PRO A 113 -20.57 -13.55 6.22
CA PRO A 113 -21.22 -12.43 6.90
C PRO A 113 -20.64 -12.34 8.31
N SER A 114 -20.20 -11.14 8.68
CA SER A 114 -19.64 -10.84 10.01
C SER A 114 -20.59 -11.33 11.10
N SER A 115 -20.18 -12.35 11.84
CA SER A 115 -20.83 -12.81 13.05
C SER A 115 -20.64 -11.74 14.13
N THR A 116 -21.71 -10.99 14.42
CA THR A 116 -21.86 -10.20 15.64
C THR A 116 -21.87 -11.09 16.88
#